data_AF-A0A6A4AL84-F1
#
_entry.id   AF-A0A6A4AL84-F1
#
_cell.length_a   1.000
_cell.length_b   1.000
_cell.length_c   1.000
_cell.angle_alpha   90.00
_cell.angle_beta   90.00
_cell.angle_gamma   90.00
#
_symmetry.space_group_name_H-M   'P 1'
#
loop_
_entity.id
_entity.type
_entity.pdbx_description
1 polymer ?
#
loop_
_entity_poly.entity_id
_entity_poly.type
_entity_poly.pdbx_seq_one_letter_code
_entity_poly.pdbx_strand_id
1 'polypeptide(L)'
;VLPLFHSAGVTVEKARDFWEAFEDTTRGLPDRSRLLVFRQKIKGSEVERWWNNSSIKTFETLKIRFHNHFLSRMADELWERLHSTKRARGESIEEWGDRVSDLCDSLDYPDPRMRYQLFRRGLNNRRMQAILDSSPACAIPEACEWLMAKDMYRPAEEDEDFDDGTPAKNGSKSEQSSLLLPVLDQVNALAQEVRTFVKGEKEWRNK
;
A
#
# COMPACT_ATOMS: atom_id res chain seq x y z
N VAL A 1 -17.99 -3.11 27.72
CA VAL A 1 -18.26 -4.48 27.23
C VAL A 1 -17.32 -4.73 26.06
N LEU A 2 -16.58 -5.84 26.05
CA LEU A 2 -15.61 -6.15 24.98
C LEU A 2 -16.33 -6.43 23.63
N PRO A 3 -16.06 -5.66 22.55
CA PRO A 3 -16.67 -5.89 21.23
C PRO A 3 -16.28 -7.23 20.61
N LEU A 4 -17.04 -7.66 19.60
CA LEU A 4 -16.69 -8.79 18.75
C LEU A 4 -15.69 -8.34 17.68
N PHE A 5 -14.71 -9.19 17.39
CA PHE A 5 -13.77 -9.02 16.29
C PHE A 5 -14.23 -9.84 15.08
N HIS A 6 -14.68 -9.17 14.04
CA HIS A 6 -15.08 -9.80 12.78
C HIS A 6 -13.95 -9.66 11.77
N SER A 7 -13.46 -10.78 11.22
CA SER A 7 -12.34 -10.73 10.24
C SER A 7 -12.75 -10.21 8.86
N ALA A 8 -14.04 -10.25 8.51
CA ALA A 8 -14.52 -9.78 7.21
C ALA A 8 -14.50 -8.25 7.15
N GLY A 9 -13.71 -7.68 6.24
CA GLY A 9 -13.63 -6.22 6.05
C GLY A 9 -13.06 -5.47 7.25
N VAL A 10 -12.21 -6.12 8.05
CA VAL A 10 -11.56 -5.49 9.19
C VAL A 10 -10.49 -4.51 8.71
N THR A 11 -10.48 -3.31 9.28
CA THR A 11 -9.45 -2.28 9.02
C THR A 11 -8.43 -2.26 10.15
N VAL A 12 -7.26 -1.63 9.92
CA VAL A 12 -6.16 -1.61 10.91
C VAL A 12 -6.64 -0.98 12.21
N GLU A 13 -7.40 0.12 12.13
CA GLU A 13 -7.98 0.83 13.27
C GLU A 13 -8.93 -0.09 14.04
N LYS A 14 -9.86 -0.77 13.36
CA LYS A 14 -10.80 -1.70 14.04
C LYS A 14 -10.08 -2.85 14.71
N ALA A 15 -8.99 -3.35 14.13
CA ALA A 15 -8.18 -4.39 14.74
C ALA A 15 -7.40 -3.88 15.95
N ARG A 16 -6.91 -2.64 15.90
CA ARG A 16 -6.24 -1.96 17.01
C ARG A 16 -7.21 -1.69 18.15
N ASP A 17 -8.34 -1.05 17.88
CA ASP A 17 -9.39 -0.74 18.84
C ASP A 17 -9.86 -2.00 19.58
N PHE A 18 -10.08 -3.08 18.83
CA PHE A 18 -10.42 -4.37 19.42
C PHE A 18 -9.29 -4.89 20.33
N TRP A 19 -8.05 -4.84 19.87
CA TRP A 19 -6.90 -5.33 20.64
C TRP A 19 -6.73 -4.54 21.94
N GLU A 20 -6.80 -3.21 21.90
CA GLU A 20 -6.72 -2.35 23.08
C GLU A 20 -7.85 -2.63 24.08
N ALA A 21 -9.09 -2.69 23.59
CA ALA A 21 -10.24 -3.02 24.43
C ALA A 21 -10.12 -4.43 25.04
N PHE A 22 -9.60 -5.40 24.29
CA PHE A 22 -9.34 -6.77 24.77
C PHE A 22 -8.26 -6.80 25.84
N GLU A 23 -7.13 -6.12 25.61
CA GLU A 23 -5.99 -6.07 26.52
C GLU A 23 -6.40 -5.43 27.85
N ASP A 24 -7.15 -4.33 27.81
CA ASP A 24 -7.67 -3.62 28.98
C ASP A 24 -8.73 -4.42 29.73
N THR A 25 -9.71 -4.98 29.02
CA THR A 25 -10.81 -5.73 29.67
C THR A 25 -10.31 -7.01 30.33
N THR A 26 -9.23 -7.60 29.82
CA THR A 26 -8.68 -8.86 30.34
C THR A 26 -7.45 -8.68 31.22
N ARG A 27 -7.14 -7.43 31.59
CA ARG A 27 -5.99 -7.10 32.45
C ARG A 27 -6.11 -7.82 33.79
N GLY A 28 -5.02 -8.46 34.22
CA GLY A 28 -4.95 -9.21 35.48
C GLY A 28 -5.55 -10.63 35.42
N LEU A 29 -6.15 -11.04 34.31
CA LEU A 29 -6.59 -12.42 34.13
C LEU A 29 -5.41 -13.33 33.75
N PRO A 30 -5.43 -14.61 34.18
CA PRO A 30 -4.43 -15.58 33.76
C PRO A 30 -4.57 -15.90 32.27
N ASP A 31 -3.46 -16.26 31.62
CA ASP A 31 -3.38 -16.53 30.18
C ASP A 31 -4.53 -17.40 29.65
N ARG A 32 -4.81 -18.52 30.31
CA ARG A 32 -5.88 -19.45 29.90
C ARG A 32 -7.23 -18.75 29.79
N SER A 33 -7.57 -17.89 30.74
CA SER A 33 -8.82 -17.11 30.72
C SER A 33 -8.82 -16.09 29.59
N ARG A 34 -7.70 -15.41 29.35
CA ARG A 34 -7.57 -14.43 28.26
C ARG A 34 -7.76 -15.09 26.89
N LEU A 35 -7.14 -16.26 26.67
CA LEU A 35 -7.27 -17.02 25.43
C LEU A 35 -8.72 -17.50 25.19
N LEU A 36 -9.41 -17.94 26.24
CA LEU A 36 -10.83 -18.33 26.13
C LEU A 36 -11.73 -17.16 25.76
N VAL A 37 -11.54 -16.01 26.43
CA VAL A 37 -12.27 -14.78 26.10
C VAL A 37 -11.99 -14.37 24.66
N PHE A 38 -10.73 -14.37 24.23
CA PHE A 38 -10.36 -14.05 22.85
C PHE A 38 -11.08 -14.96 21.85
N ARG A 39 -11.05 -16.28 22.06
CA ARG A 39 -11.71 -17.25 21.16
C ARG A 39 -13.21 -17.02 21.04
N GLN A 40 -13.87 -16.60 22.11
CA GLN A 40 -15.30 -16.27 22.09
C GLN A 40 -15.60 -14.98 21.31
N LYS A 41 -14.64 -14.05 21.27
CA LYS A 41 -14.80 -12.71 20.71
C LYS A 41 -14.43 -12.61 19.24
N ILE A 42 -13.60 -13.51 18.73
CA ILE A 42 -13.30 -13.59 17.29
C ILE A 42 -14.41 -14.32 16.53
N LYS A 43 -14.76 -13.78 15.35
CA LYS A 43 -15.74 -14.33 14.41
C LYS A 43 -15.27 -14.11 12.97
N GLY A 44 -15.56 -15.06 12.09
CA GLY A 44 -15.24 -14.98 10.67
C GLY A 44 -14.22 -16.02 10.21
N SER A 45 -14.32 -16.43 8.94
CA SER A 45 -13.59 -17.57 8.40
C SER A 45 -12.06 -17.40 8.43
N GLU A 46 -11.57 -16.18 8.22
CA GLU A 46 -10.14 -15.89 8.22
C GLU A 46 -9.54 -15.96 9.62
N VAL A 47 -10.11 -15.26 10.60
CA VAL A 47 -9.58 -15.27 11.98
C VAL A 47 -9.75 -16.63 12.65
N GLU A 48 -10.81 -17.37 12.34
CA GLU A 48 -10.98 -18.72 12.85
C GLU A 48 -9.97 -19.70 12.25
N ARG A 49 -9.71 -19.60 10.93
CA ARG A 49 -8.66 -20.40 10.29
C ARG A 49 -7.29 -20.06 10.85
N TRP A 50 -6.98 -18.78 11.00
CA TRP A 50 -5.74 -18.31 11.61
C TRP A 50 -5.58 -18.83 13.04
N TRP A 51 -6.62 -18.73 13.87
CA TRP A 51 -6.59 -19.20 15.25
C TRP A 51 -6.34 -20.72 15.32
N ASN A 52 -7.06 -21.51 14.53
CA ASN A 52 -6.93 -22.97 14.53
C ASN A 52 -5.55 -23.44 14.06
N ASN A 53 -4.91 -22.68 13.15
CA ASN A 53 -3.59 -22.98 12.63
C ASN A 53 -2.45 -22.40 13.49
N SER A 54 -2.77 -21.50 14.42
CA SER A 54 -1.81 -20.83 15.27
C SER A 54 -1.69 -21.57 16.60
N SER A 55 -0.51 -22.16 16.87
CA SER A 55 -0.21 -22.78 18.17
C SER A 55 -0.01 -21.72 19.25
N ILE A 56 -1.10 -21.12 19.72
CA ILE A 56 -1.12 -20.03 20.71
C ILE A 56 -1.41 -20.61 22.09
N LYS A 57 -0.41 -20.56 22.98
CA LYS A 57 -0.50 -21.13 24.34
C LYS A 57 -0.44 -20.11 25.46
N THR A 58 0.05 -18.91 25.17
CA THR A 58 0.23 -17.81 26.13
C THR A 58 -0.36 -16.52 25.59
N PHE A 59 -0.68 -15.58 26.48
CA PHE A 59 -1.14 -14.26 26.07
C PHE A 59 -0.07 -13.51 25.26
N GLU A 60 1.20 -13.68 25.63
CA GLU A 60 2.32 -13.06 24.90
C GLU A 60 2.40 -13.57 23.44
N THR A 61 2.27 -14.88 23.23
CA THR A 61 2.27 -15.43 21.87
C THR A 61 1.05 -14.97 21.09
N LEU A 62 -0.11 -14.84 21.74
CA LEU A 62 -1.30 -14.28 21.12
C LEU A 62 -1.04 -12.85 20.64
N LYS A 63 -0.48 -12.00 21.50
CA LYS A 63 -0.16 -10.61 21.19
C LYS A 63 0.74 -10.51 19.96
N ILE A 64 1.88 -11.20 19.98
CA ILE A 64 2.83 -11.20 18.86
C ILE A 64 2.16 -11.66 17.56
N ARG A 65 1.43 -12.78 17.60
CA ARG A 65 0.82 -13.35 16.39
C ARG A 65 -0.32 -12.49 15.85
N PHE A 66 -1.12 -11.90 16.73
CA PHE A 66 -2.22 -11.02 16.33
C PHE A 66 -1.66 -9.75 15.68
N HIS A 67 -0.67 -9.13 16.31
CA HIS A 67 0.00 -7.95 15.78
C HIS A 67 0.57 -8.23 14.40
N ASN A 68 1.35 -9.31 14.24
CA ASN A 68 1.95 -9.63 12.94
C ASN A 68 0.90 -9.90 11.84
N HIS A 69 -0.23 -10.54 12.16
CA HIS A 69 -1.19 -10.98 11.15
C HIS A 69 -2.26 -9.94 10.81
N PHE A 70 -2.75 -9.22 11.80
CA PHE A 70 -3.87 -8.27 11.66
C PHE A 70 -3.46 -6.82 11.79
N LEU A 71 -2.30 -6.50 12.37
CA LEU A 71 -1.83 -5.12 12.45
C LEU A 71 -0.73 -4.87 11.43
N SER A 72 0.40 -5.59 11.50
CA SER A 72 1.52 -5.39 10.57
C SER A 72 1.15 -5.73 9.13
N ARG A 73 0.61 -6.92 8.84
CA ARG A 73 0.24 -7.28 7.46
C ARG A 73 -0.77 -6.31 6.85
N MET A 74 -1.78 -5.91 7.63
CA MET A 74 -2.76 -4.93 7.15
C MET A 74 -2.17 -3.52 7.03
N ALA A 75 -1.22 -3.14 7.90
CA ALA A 75 -0.47 -1.90 7.76
C ALA A 75 0.42 -1.92 6.50
N ASP A 76 1.04 -3.05 6.15
CA ASP A 76 1.83 -3.20 4.92
C ASP A 76 0.94 -3.04 3.68
N GLU A 77 -0.22 -3.72 3.65
CA GLU A 77 -1.20 -3.56 2.57
C GLU A 77 -1.73 -2.13 2.45
N LEU A 78 -1.97 -1.48 3.59
CA LEU A 78 -2.42 -0.09 3.65
C LEU A 78 -1.31 0.87 3.20
N TRP A 79 -0.06 0.58 3.54
CA TRP A 79 1.12 1.31 3.07
C TRP A 79 1.30 1.21 1.56
N GLU A 80 1.19 0.01 1.01
CA GLU A 80 1.24 -0.21 -0.45
C GLU A 80 0.09 0.53 -1.14
N ARG A 81 -1.11 0.52 -0.55
CA ARG A 81 -2.24 1.31 -1.05
C ARG A 81 -1.98 2.81 -0.97
N LEU A 82 -1.43 3.32 0.14
CA LEU A 82 -1.10 4.74 0.31
C LEU A 82 -0.05 5.20 -0.71
N HIS A 83 0.95 4.39 -0.99
CA HIS A 83 1.97 4.70 -1.99
C HIS A 83 1.46 4.61 -3.43
N SER A 84 0.61 3.64 -3.74
CA SER A 84 0.07 3.44 -5.09
C SER A 84 -1.16 4.30 -5.40
N THR A 85 -1.79 4.89 -4.38
CA THR A 85 -2.99 5.69 -4.57
C THR A 85 -2.70 6.95 -5.38
N LYS A 86 -3.62 7.24 -6.29
CA LYS A 86 -3.60 8.36 -7.22
C LYS A 86 -4.98 9.00 -7.20
N ARG A 87 -5.06 10.31 -7.35
CA ARG A 87 -6.32 11.02 -7.55
C ARG A 87 -7.05 10.39 -8.74
N ALA A 88 -8.34 10.14 -8.60
CA ALA A 88 -9.16 9.62 -9.67
C ALA A 88 -9.65 10.74 -10.61
N ARG A 89 -10.02 10.37 -11.83
CA ARG A 89 -10.66 11.26 -12.80
C ARG A 89 -12.01 11.74 -12.24
N GLY A 90 -12.27 13.05 -12.23
CA GLY A 90 -13.45 13.70 -11.68
C GLY A 90 -13.47 13.89 -10.16
N GLU A 91 -12.50 13.34 -9.44
CA GLU A 91 -12.37 13.50 -7.98
C GLU A 91 -11.88 14.93 -7.64
N SER A 92 -12.54 15.57 -6.69
CA SER A 92 -12.11 16.89 -6.23
C SER A 92 -10.83 16.83 -5.40
N ILE A 93 -10.15 17.98 -5.28
CA ILE A 93 -8.92 18.06 -4.50
C ILE A 93 -9.14 17.79 -3.00
N GLU A 94 -10.31 18.16 -2.47
CA GLU A 94 -10.68 17.91 -1.07
C GLU A 94 -10.95 16.43 -0.82
N GLU A 95 -11.75 15.78 -1.67
CA GLU A 95 -12.01 14.32 -1.58
C GLU A 95 -10.71 13.51 -1.64
N TRP A 96 -9.77 13.94 -2.49
CA TRP A 96 -8.43 13.36 -2.54
C TRP A 96 -7.63 13.60 -1.27
N GLY A 97 -7.65 14.83 -0.75
CA GLY A 97 -6.99 15.22 0.49
C GLY A 97 -7.49 14.42 1.70
N ASP A 98 -8.80 14.27 1.82
CA ASP A 98 -9.46 13.48 2.85
C ASP A 98 -9.04 12.01 2.75
N ARG A 99 -9.08 11.42 1.54
CA ARG A 99 -8.69 10.03 1.34
C ARG A 99 -7.24 9.75 1.71
N VAL A 100 -6.31 10.64 1.36
CA VAL A 100 -4.90 10.49 1.77
C VAL A 100 -4.74 10.67 3.27
N SER A 101 -5.47 11.63 3.86
CA SER A 101 -5.44 11.88 5.30
C SER A 101 -5.95 10.68 6.08
N ASP A 102 -7.09 10.10 5.68
CA ASP A 102 -7.66 8.88 6.27
C ASP A 102 -6.67 7.72 6.22
N LEU A 103 -6.02 7.48 5.07
CA LEU A 103 -5.01 6.43 4.94
C LEU A 103 -3.79 6.67 5.84
N CYS A 104 -3.39 7.93 6.02
CA CYS A 104 -2.30 8.29 6.92
C CYS A 104 -2.71 8.14 8.39
N ASP A 105 -3.93 8.50 8.76
CA ASP A 105 -4.46 8.37 10.12
C ASP A 105 -4.61 6.90 10.52
N SER A 106 -5.10 6.07 9.60
CA SER A 106 -5.12 4.61 9.74
C SER A 106 -3.74 3.99 10.07
N LEU A 107 -2.67 4.57 9.54
CA LEU A 107 -1.28 4.16 9.79
C LEU A 107 -0.63 4.84 11.02
N ASP A 108 -1.37 5.69 11.76
CA ASP A 108 -0.81 6.63 12.75
C ASP A 108 0.38 7.44 12.21
N TYR A 109 0.35 7.79 10.92
CA TYR A 109 1.52 8.32 10.24
C TYR A 109 1.88 9.72 10.78
N PRO A 110 2.97 9.93 11.52
CA PRO A 110 3.07 11.10 12.40
C PRO A 110 3.57 12.37 11.71
N ASP A 111 4.19 12.29 10.53
CA ASP A 111 4.88 13.42 9.89
C ASP A 111 3.99 14.17 8.88
N PRO A 112 3.54 15.40 9.18
CA PRO A 112 2.68 16.18 8.30
C PRO A 112 3.32 16.53 6.95
N ARG A 113 4.64 16.75 6.91
CA ARG A 113 5.35 17.07 5.68
C ARG A 113 5.39 15.87 4.75
N MET A 114 5.61 14.70 5.32
CA MET A 114 5.66 13.47 4.54
C MET A 114 4.25 13.04 4.07
N ARG A 115 3.20 13.26 4.89
CA ARG A 115 1.81 13.17 4.43
C ARG A 115 1.54 14.07 3.23
N TYR A 116 2.00 15.32 3.28
CA TYR A 116 1.90 16.26 2.16
C TYR A 116 2.63 15.75 0.90
N GLN A 117 3.81 15.16 1.03
CA GLN A 117 4.53 14.58 -0.11
C GLN A 117 3.75 13.41 -0.74
N LEU A 118 3.12 12.55 0.07
CA LEU A 118 2.29 11.45 -0.42
C LEU A 118 1.07 11.98 -1.19
N PHE A 119 0.38 12.98 -0.63
CA PHE A 119 -0.71 13.68 -1.29
C PHE A 119 -0.28 14.27 -2.64
N ARG A 120 0.84 15.02 -2.64
CA ARG A 120 1.35 15.70 -3.84
C ARG A 120 1.74 14.69 -4.93
N ARG A 121 2.40 13.58 -4.55
CA ARG A 121 2.81 12.51 -5.47
C ARG A 121 1.62 11.86 -6.17
N GLY A 122 0.50 11.68 -5.48
CA GLY A 122 -0.67 11.01 -6.07
C GLY A 122 -1.56 11.92 -6.93
N LEU A 123 -1.30 13.23 -7.04
CA LEU A 123 -2.15 14.14 -7.83
C LEU A 123 -2.17 13.84 -9.33
N ASN A 124 -1.05 13.34 -9.87
CA ASN A 124 -0.75 13.10 -11.29
C ASN A 124 -1.02 14.25 -12.30
N ASN A 125 -1.63 15.37 -11.91
CA ASN A 125 -1.87 16.52 -12.79
C ASN A 125 -0.67 17.48 -12.76
N ARG A 126 -0.01 17.67 -13.92
CA ARG A 126 1.21 18.50 -14.00
C ARG A 126 0.97 19.95 -13.61
N ARG A 127 -0.19 20.52 -13.97
CA ARG A 127 -0.54 21.91 -13.66
C ARG A 127 -0.72 22.14 -12.16
N MET A 128 -1.41 21.24 -11.47
CA MET A 128 -1.55 21.30 -10.01
C MET A 128 -0.19 21.17 -9.31
N GLN A 129 0.64 20.24 -9.76
CA GLN A 129 1.98 20.07 -9.20
C GLN A 129 2.83 21.34 -9.36
N ALA A 130 2.80 21.97 -10.54
CA ALA A 130 3.50 23.23 -10.79
C ALA A 130 2.98 24.39 -9.90
N ILE A 131 1.67 24.45 -9.65
CA ILE A 131 1.08 25.43 -8.73
C ILE A 131 1.59 25.19 -7.30
N LEU A 132 1.63 23.94 -6.85
CA LEU A 132 2.15 23.57 -5.53
C LEU A 132 3.67 23.80 -5.41
N ASP A 133 4.45 23.65 -6.47
CA ASP A 133 5.87 23.99 -6.48
C ASP A 133 6.16 25.46 -6.22
N SER A 134 5.25 26.33 -6.63
CA SER A 134 5.31 27.78 -6.36
C SER A 134 4.63 28.20 -5.06
N SER A 135 4.03 27.26 -4.32
CA SER A 135 3.22 27.50 -3.13
C SER A 135 4.05 27.38 -1.85
N PRO A 136 3.73 28.14 -0.78
CA PRO A 136 4.27 27.89 0.55
C PRO A 136 3.64 26.66 1.26
N ALA A 137 2.61 26.03 0.68
CA ALA A 137 1.89 24.92 1.29
C ALA A 137 2.82 23.75 1.68
N CYS A 138 2.73 23.32 2.93
CA CYS A 138 3.53 22.24 3.48
C CYS A 138 2.70 21.14 4.18
N ALA A 139 1.38 21.30 4.20
CA ALA A 139 0.41 20.34 4.70
C ALA A 139 -0.73 20.13 3.69
N ILE A 140 -1.46 19.01 3.81
CA ILE A 140 -2.58 18.67 2.92
C ILE A 140 -3.69 19.75 2.93
N PRO A 141 -4.17 20.26 4.09
CA PRO A 141 -5.22 21.27 4.10
C PRO A 141 -4.78 22.56 3.38
N GLU A 142 -3.56 23.04 3.67
CA GLU A 142 -2.98 24.22 3.03
C GLU A 142 -2.89 24.06 1.51
N ALA A 143 -2.51 22.86 1.04
CA ALA A 143 -2.41 22.56 -0.37
C ALA A 143 -3.78 22.55 -1.06
N CYS A 144 -4.81 22.00 -0.41
CA CYS A 144 -6.18 22.00 -0.91
C CYS A 144 -6.70 23.44 -1.03
N GLU A 145 -6.57 24.24 0.02
CA GLU A 145 -6.95 25.66 0.02
C GLU A 145 -6.25 26.45 -1.10
N TRP A 146 -4.94 26.23 -1.27
CA TRP A 146 -4.16 26.92 -2.30
C TRP A 146 -4.58 26.55 -3.71
N LEU A 147 -4.86 25.27 -3.97
CA LEU A 147 -5.35 24.80 -5.26
C LEU A 147 -6.75 25.33 -5.56
N MET A 148 -7.64 25.36 -4.56
CA MET A 148 -8.97 25.97 -4.69
C MET A 148 -8.89 27.46 -5.03
N ALA A 149 -8.02 28.22 -4.35
CA ALA A 149 -7.80 29.64 -4.62
C ALA A 149 -7.24 29.93 -6.03
N LYS A 150 -6.75 28.90 -6.74
CA LYS A 150 -6.26 28.96 -8.12
C LYS A 150 -7.23 28.34 -9.13
N ASP A 151 -8.49 28.14 -8.73
CA ASP A 151 -9.54 27.50 -9.53
C ASP A 151 -9.20 26.07 -9.97
N MET A 152 -8.38 25.36 -9.19
CA MET A 152 -7.96 23.98 -9.45
C MET A 152 -8.78 22.96 -8.64
N TYR A 153 -10.03 23.25 -8.31
CA TYR A 153 -10.89 22.31 -7.56
C TYR A 153 -11.15 21.01 -8.34
N ARG A 154 -11.41 21.14 -9.65
CA ARG A 154 -11.55 20.06 -10.65
C ARG A 154 -11.01 20.55 -12.00
N PRO A 155 -9.69 20.55 -12.22
CA PRO A 155 -9.12 21.05 -13.46
C PRO A 155 -9.50 20.16 -14.64
N ALA A 156 -9.40 20.70 -15.86
CA ALA A 156 -9.55 19.92 -17.08
C ALA A 156 -8.56 18.76 -17.06
N GLU A 157 -9.10 17.55 -17.20
CA GLU A 157 -8.33 16.31 -17.08
C GLU A 157 -7.84 15.92 -18.46
N GLU A 158 -6.57 16.16 -18.70
CA GLU A 158 -5.88 15.74 -19.92
C GLU A 158 -5.63 14.23 -19.83
N ASP A 159 -5.80 13.50 -20.94
CA ASP A 159 -5.60 12.05 -20.94
C ASP A 159 -4.13 11.66 -20.65
N GLU A 160 -3.17 12.59 -20.78
CA GLU A 160 -1.76 12.40 -20.37
C GLU A 160 -1.56 12.42 -18.84
N ASP A 161 -2.48 13.02 -18.08
CA ASP A 161 -2.41 13.10 -16.62
C ASP A 161 -2.86 11.80 -15.94
N PHE A 162 -3.48 10.88 -16.68
CA PHE A 162 -4.02 9.62 -16.15
C PHE A 162 -3.59 8.44 -17.02
N ASP A 163 -2.77 7.55 -16.47
CA ASP A 163 -2.48 6.25 -17.07
C ASP A 163 -3.66 5.30 -16.80
N ASP A 164 -4.75 5.50 -17.54
CA ASP A 164 -5.81 4.49 -17.65
C ASP A 164 -5.27 3.44 -18.61
N GLY A 165 -5.01 2.22 -18.13
CA GLY A 165 -4.27 1.15 -18.83
C GLY A 165 -4.87 0.64 -20.16
N THR A 166 -5.68 1.45 -20.84
CA THR A 166 -5.98 1.35 -22.26
C THR A 166 -4.72 1.46 -23.11
N PRO A 167 -4.39 0.46 -23.94
CA PRO A 167 -3.30 0.57 -24.89
C PRO A 167 -3.70 1.62 -25.94
N ALA A 168 -3.17 2.83 -25.81
CA ALA A 168 -3.35 3.88 -26.78
C ALA A 168 -2.84 3.41 -28.15
N LYS A 169 -3.77 3.29 -29.10
CA LYS A 169 -3.47 3.03 -30.50
C LYS A 169 -2.69 4.23 -31.06
N ASN A 170 -1.43 3.94 -31.35
CA ASN A 170 -0.56 4.52 -32.37
C ASN A 170 -0.28 6.04 -32.35
N GLY A 171 1.00 6.33 -32.16
CA GLY A 171 1.74 7.01 -33.22
C GLY A 171 2.58 8.19 -32.75
N SER A 172 3.81 7.91 -32.32
CA SER A 172 4.93 8.84 -32.52
C SER A 172 6.25 8.08 -32.40
N LYS A 173 6.99 8.03 -33.52
CA LYS A 173 8.40 7.65 -33.56
C LYS A 173 9.16 8.57 -32.59
N SER A 174 9.78 8.01 -31.55
CA SER A 174 10.70 8.74 -30.69
C SER A 174 11.97 7.91 -30.50
N GLU A 175 13.10 8.58 -30.58
CA GLU A 175 14.45 8.11 -30.93
C GLU A 175 15.12 7.20 -29.87
N GLN A 176 14.38 6.60 -28.94
CA GLN A 176 14.90 5.71 -27.90
C GLN A 176 15.13 4.26 -28.38
N SER A 177 14.58 3.83 -29.51
CA SER A 177 14.79 2.46 -30.03
C SER A 177 16.23 2.20 -30.51
N SER A 178 17.01 3.23 -30.83
CA SER A 178 18.34 3.07 -31.45
C SER A 178 19.41 2.56 -30.48
N LEU A 179 19.25 2.80 -29.17
CA LEU A 179 20.23 2.40 -28.15
C LEU A 179 19.96 1.02 -27.53
N LEU A 180 18.76 0.47 -27.69
CA LEU A 180 18.37 -0.82 -27.11
C LEU A 180 18.70 -2.02 -28.01
N LEU A 181 18.77 -1.81 -29.33
CA LEU A 181 19.09 -2.87 -30.29
C LEU A 181 20.49 -3.49 -30.07
N PRO A 182 21.57 -2.70 -29.86
CA PRO A 182 22.91 -3.27 -29.64
C PRO A 182 23.01 -4.06 -28.33
N VAL A 183 22.28 -3.63 -27.29
CA VAL A 183 22.26 -4.30 -25.98
C VAL A 183 21.51 -5.63 -26.08
N LEU A 184 20.41 -5.67 -26.83
CA LEU A 184 19.64 -6.90 -27.06
C LEU A 184 20.45 -7.94 -27.84
N ASP A 185 21.21 -7.50 -28.85
CA ASP A 185 22.09 -8.37 -29.62
C ASP A 185 23.24 -8.93 -28.77
N GLN A 186 23.82 -8.13 -27.87
CA GLN A 186 24.83 -8.60 -26.91
C GLN A 186 24.28 -9.62 -25.91
N VAL A 187 23.07 -9.39 -25.38
CA VAL A 187 22.42 -10.33 -24.45
C VAL A 187 22.10 -11.66 -25.15
N ASN A 188 21.65 -11.60 -26.41
CA ASN A 188 21.36 -12.79 -27.20
C ASN A 188 22.63 -13.59 -27.54
N ALA A 189 23.72 -12.91 -27.89
CA ALA A 189 25.01 -13.55 -28.14
C ALA A 189 25.54 -14.26 -26.89
N LEU A 190 25.49 -13.59 -25.73
CA LEU A 190 25.91 -14.17 -24.45
C LEU A 190 25.04 -15.36 -24.06
N ALA A 191 23.72 -15.28 -24.30
CA ALA A 191 22.81 -16.39 -24.02
C ALA A 191 23.08 -17.62 -24.91
N GLN A 192 23.59 -17.43 -26.14
CA GLN A 192 24.00 -18.55 -26.99
C GLN A 192 25.31 -19.18 -26.49
N GLU A 193 26.28 -18.38 -26.05
CA GLU A 193 27.56 -18.86 -25.52
C GLU A 193 27.38 -19.67 -24.22
N VAL A 194 26.48 -19.22 -23.33
CA VAL A 194 26.15 -19.99 -22.12
C VAL A 194 25.51 -21.33 -22.47
N ARG A 195 24.65 -21.38 -23.50
CA ARG A 195 24.02 -22.64 -23.93
C ARG A 195 25.03 -23.62 -24.53
N THR A 196 25.98 -23.14 -25.33
CA THR A 196 27.03 -23.99 -25.91
C THR A 196 27.98 -24.49 -24.85
N PHE A 197 28.36 -23.65 -23.89
CA PHE A 197 29.18 -24.04 -22.73
C PHE A 197 28.49 -25.13 -21.90
N VAL A 198 27.23 -24.92 -21.50
CA VAL A 198 26.46 -25.89 -20.71
C VAL A 198 26.26 -27.22 -21.46
N LYS A 199 26.08 -27.16 -22.79
CA LYS A 199 25.98 -28.37 -23.61
C LYS A 199 27.30 -29.13 -23.66
N GLY A 200 28.42 -28.44 -23.85
CA GLY A 200 29.76 -29.03 -23.78
C GLY A 200 30.02 -29.67 -22.42
N GLU A 201 29.71 -28.98 -21.32
CA GLU A 201 29.92 -29.49 -19.96
C GLU A 201 29.07 -30.73 -19.63
N LYS A 202 27.90 -30.88 -20.27
CA LYS A 202 27.06 -32.09 -20.18
C LYS A 202 27.62 -33.25 -21.00
N GLU A 203 28.19 -32.97 -22.18
CA GLU A 203 28.83 -33.99 -23.03
C GLU A 203 30.14 -34.51 -22.42
N TRP A 204 30.90 -33.66 -21.71
CA TRP A 204 32.08 -34.07 -20.95
C TRP A 204 31.77 -34.90 -19.70
N ARG A 205 30.62 -34.67 -19.04
CA ARG A 205 30.21 -35.44 -17.85
C ARG A 205 29.59 -36.81 -18.15
N ASN A 206 29.21 -37.06 -19.39
CA ASN A 206 28.59 -38.31 -19.85
C ASN A 206 29.56 -39.22 -20.64
N LYS A 207 30.86 -38.90 -20.62
CA LYS A 207 31.96 -39.78 -21.03
C LYS A 207 32.68 -40.29 -19.79
#